data_AF-A0A222FF05-F1
#
_entry.id   AF-A0A222FF05-F1
#
_cell.length_a   1.000
_cell.length_b   1.000
_cell.length_c   1.000
_cell.angle_alpha   90.00
_cell.angle_beta   90.00
_cell.angle_gamma   90.00
#
_symmetry.space_group_name_H-M   'P 1'
#
loop_
_entity.id
_entity.type
_entity.pdbx_description
1 polymer ?
#
loop_
_entity_poly.entity_id
_entity_poly.type
_entity_poly.pdbx_seq_one_letter_code
_entity_poly.pdbx_strand_id
1 'polypeptide(L)'
;MAAAYVKLHARVVELDNALPEHLKGSPKALEEAQAAWTDYADKDCKAYAFPFMGGTRGQDLYRNCKIVLTMKRTEDLTATLEDYAD
;
A
#
# COMPACT_ATOMS: atom_id res chain seq x y z
N MET A 1 0.34 3.04 -7.66
CA MET A 1 0.06 3.12 -6.21
C MET A 1 -0.60 4.43 -5.82
N ALA A 2 0.06 5.60 -5.91
CA ALA A 2 -0.52 6.87 -5.42
C ALA A 2 -1.91 7.19 -6.00
N ALA A 3 -2.09 7.02 -7.32
CA ALA A 3 -3.40 7.23 -7.95
C ALA A 3 -4.48 6.24 -7.47
N ALA A 4 -4.13 4.97 -7.25
CA ALA A 4 -5.07 3.96 -6.72
C ALA A 4 -5.44 4.26 -5.26
N TYR A 5 -4.46 4.65 -4.45
CA TYR A 5 -4.68 5.08 -3.07
C TYR A 5 -5.64 6.27 -3.00
N VAL A 6 -5.42 7.31 -3.80
CA VAL A 6 -6.29 8.50 -3.82
C VAL A 6 -7.73 8.14 -4.17
N LYS A 7 -7.93 7.27 -5.15
CA LYS A 7 -9.28 6.82 -5.55
C LYS A 7 -9.96 6.02 -4.43
N LEU A 8 -9.25 5.04 -3.86
CA LEU A 8 -9.80 4.23 -2.76
C LEU A 8 -10.08 5.09 -1.52
N HIS A 9 -9.17 5.99 -1.15
CA HIS A 9 -9.33 6.90 -0.02
C HIS A 9 -10.58 7.76 -0.17
N ALA A 10 -10.78 8.38 -1.34
CA ALA A 10 -11.98 9.15 -1.64
C ALA A 10 -13.26 8.30 -1.48
N ARG A 11 -13.24 7.04 -1.98
CA ARG A 11 -14.38 6.13 -1.85
C ARG A 11 -14.68 5.76 -0.41
N VAL A 12 -13.67 5.41 0.39
CA VAL A 12 -13.91 5.07 1.80
C VAL A 12 -14.33 6.29 2.61
N VAL A 13 -13.90 7.51 2.29
CA VAL A 13 -14.39 8.75 2.91
C VAL A 13 -15.87 8.97 2.60
N GLU A 14 -16.28 8.77 1.34
CA GLU A 14 -17.68 8.87 0.92
C GLU A 14 -18.56 7.90 1.71
N LEU A 15 -18.14 6.63 1.81
CA LEU A 15 -18.86 5.59 2.54
C LEU A 15 -18.94 5.91 4.04
N ASP A 16 -17.83 6.33 4.67
CA ASP A 16 -17.77 6.66 6.11
C ASP A 16 -18.71 7.81 6.47
N ASN A 17 -18.86 8.80 5.58
CA ASN A 17 -19.74 9.96 5.82
C ASN A 17 -21.23 9.60 5.89
N ALA A 18 -21.64 8.48 5.29
CA ALA A 18 -23.01 8.00 5.33
C ALA A 18 -23.33 7.18 6.60
N LEU A 19 -22.32 6.83 7.40
CA LEU A 19 -22.47 5.94 8.55
C LEU A 19 -22.72 6.69 9.87
N PRO A 20 -23.44 6.07 10.82
CA PRO A 20 -23.44 6.51 12.22
C PRO A 20 -22.02 6.48 12.80
N GLU A 21 -21.74 7.37 13.75
CA GLU A 21 -20.38 7.60 14.27
C GLU A 21 -19.64 6.34 14.75
N HIS A 22 -20.34 5.40 15.38
CA HIS A 22 -19.75 4.16 15.91
C HIS A 22 -19.35 3.14 14.82
N LEU A 23 -19.74 3.37 13.56
CA LEU A 23 -19.38 2.52 12.42
C LEU A 23 -18.33 3.17 11.51
N LYS A 24 -17.87 4.38 11.84
CA LYS A 24 -16.85 5.11 11.07
C LYS A 24 -15.44 4.64 11.39
N GLY A 25 -14.51 4.89 10.46
CA GLY A 25 -13.07 4.71 10.68
C GLY A 25 -12.29 4.17 9.48
N SER A 26 -12.97 3.84 8.38
CA SER A 26 -12.30 3.24 7.21
C SER A 26 -11.19 4.13 6.60
N PRO A 27 -11.34 5.46 6.49
CA PRO A 27 -10.28 6.31 5.93
C PRO A 27 -9.00 6.28 6.76
N LYS A 28 -9.13 6.39 8.09
CA LYS A 28 -8.00 6.35 9.02
C LYS A 28 -7.29 4.99 8.98
N ALA A 29 -8.06 3.90 8.95
CA ALA A 29 -7.50 2.56 8.82
C ALA A 29 -6.70 2.39 7.52
N LEU A 30 -7.18 2.94 6.39
CA LEU A 30 -6.47 2.88 5.11
C LEU A 30 -5.16 3.70 5.12
N GLU A 31 -5.18 4.88 5.74
CA GLU A 31 -3.98 5.71 5.96
C GLU A 31 -2.92 4.96 6.77
N GLU A 32 -3.32 4.38 7.91
CA GLU A 32 -2.44 3.59 8.79
C GLU A 32 -1.91 2.35 8.07
N ALA A 33 -2.74 1.66 7.29
CA ALA A 33 -2.32 0.53 6.47
C ALA A 33 -1.28 0.93 5.41
N GLN A 34 -1.42 2.10 4.79
CA GLN A 34 -0.45 2.58 3.78
C GLN A 34 0.89 2.99 4.42
N ALA A 35 0.85 3.56 5.63
CA ALA A 35 2.05 3.85 6.42
C ALA A 35 2.77 2.54 6.81
N ALA A 36 2.05 1.58 7.36
CA ALA A 36 2.58 0.27 7.73
C ALA A 36 3.14 -0.49 6.52
N TRP A 37 2.46 -0.42 5.37
CA TRP A 37 2.94 -1.03 4.13
C TRP A 37 4.28 -0.42 3.66
N THR A 38 4.47 0.89 3.84
CA THR A 38 5.71 1.55 3.43
C THR A 38 6.90 1.02 4.24
N ASP A 39 6.71 0.85 5.54
CA ASP A 39 7.68 0.27 6.46
C ASP A 39 7.95 -1.22 6.17
N TYR A 40 6.89 -2.01 5.96
CA TYR A 40 6.97 -3.39 5.50
C TYR A 40 7.82 -3.51 4.23
N ALA A 41 7.48 -2.75 3.20
CA ALA A 41 8.13 -2.83 1.90
C ALA A 41 9.61 -2.41 1.96
N ASP A 42 9.98 -1.48 2.84
CA ASP A 42 11.40 -1.16 3.05
C ASP A 42 12.14 -2.31 3.72
N LYS A 43 11.62 -2.80 4.86
CA LYS A 43 12.27 -3.86 5.64
C LYS A 43 12.37 -5.17 4.87
N ASP A 44 11.31 -5.55 4.15
CA ASP A 44 11.27 -6.76 3.34
C ASP A 44 12.29 -6.69 2.19
N CYS A 45 12.32 -5.57 1.45
CA CYS A 45 13.27 -5.42 0.36
C CYS A 45 14.73 -5.29 0.84
N LYS A 46 14.96 -4.73 2.03
CA LYS A 46 16.28 -4.72 2.65
C LYS A 46 16.73 -6.14 3.00
N ALA A 47 15.84 -6.96 3.57
CA ALA A 47 16.14 -8.35 3.89
C ALA A 47 16.44 -9.16 2.62
N TYR A 48 15.62 -9.02 1.56
CA TYR A 48 15.81 -9.67 0.27
C TYR A 48 17.17 -9.33 -0.37
N ALA A 49 17.56 -8.05 -0.35
CA ALA A 49 18.81 -7.60 -0.94
C ALA A 49 20.06 -7.87 -0.09
N PHE A 50 19.89 -8.10 1.21
CA PHE A 50 20.97 -8.12 2.21
C PHE A 50 22.19 -8.98 1.82
N PRO A 51 22.03 -10.23 1.31
CA PRO A 51 23.17 -11.07 0.94
C PRO A 51 24.07 -10.49 -0.16
N PHE A 52 23.59 -9.50 -0.92
CA PHE A 52 24.26 -8.92 -2.07
C PHE A 52 24.72 -7.48 -1.85
N MET A 53 24.58 -6.95 -0.63
CA MET A 53 24.85 -5.53 -0.30
C MET A 53 26.33 -5.15 -0.32
N GLY A 54 27.24 -6.13 -0.41
CA GLY A 54 28.68 -5.88 -0.56
C GLY A 54 29.08 -5.31 -1.94
N GLY A 55 28.15 -5.20 -2.89
CA GLY A 55 28.38 -4.58 -4.20
C GLY A 55 27.12 -3.89 -4.75
N THR A 56 27.17 -3.43 -6.00
CA THR A 56 26.06 -2.70 -6.63
C THR A 56 24.79 -3.53 -6.79
N ARG A 57 24.93 -4.87 -6.94
CA ARG A 57 23.82 -5.81 -7.10
C ARG A 57 22.78 -5.72 -5.96
N GLY A 58 23.18 -5.48 -4.72
CA GLY A 58 22.24 -5.34 -3.61
C GLY A 58 21.31 -4.14 -3.77
N GLN A 59 21.83 -3.01 -4.24
CA GLN A 59 21.01 -1.82 -4.49
C GLN A 59 20.00 -2.03 -5.61
N ASP A 60 20.41 -2.72 -6.69
CA ASP A 60 19.51 -3.05 -7.79
C ASP A 60 18.40 -4.01 -7.34
N LEU A 61 18.74 -5.04 -6.55
CA LEU A 61 17.76 -5.98 -6.00
C LEU A 61 16.77 -5.31 -5.05
N TYR A 62 17.23 -4.39 -4.19
CA TYR A 62 16.36 -3.61 -3.31
C TYR A 62 15.36 -2.78 -4.13
N ARG A 63 15.84 -2.04 -5.15
CA ARG A 63 14.99 -1.21 -6.01
C ARG A 63 13.96 -2.04 -6.78
N ASN A 64 14.39 -3.17 -7.36
CA ASN A 64 13.51 -4.07 -8.10
C ASN A 64 12.44 -4.68 -7.18
N CYS A 65 12.82 -5.08 -5.96
CA CYS A 65 11.84 -5.53 -4.96
C CYS A 65 10.79 -4.45 -4.67
N LYS A 66 11.21 -3.19 -4.43
CA LYS A 66 10.28 -2.08 -4.19
C LYS A 66 9.33 -1.85 -5.36
N ILE A 67 9.80 -1.98 -6.60
CA ILE A 67 8.96 -1.89 -7.81
C ILE A 67 7.87 -2.97 -7.77
N VAL A 68 8.26 -4.23 -7.59
CA VAL A 68 7.31 -5.36 -7.56
C VAL A 68 6.29 -5.22 -6.43
N LEU A 69 6.72 -4.87 -5.22
CA LEU A 69 5.78 -4.65 -4.11
C LEU A 69 4.85 -3.47 -4.38
N THR A 70 5.32 -2.41 -5.03
CA THR A 70 4.49 -1.24 -5.39
C THR A 70 3.43 -1.60 -6.43
N MET A 71 3.75 -2.47 -7.38
CA MET A 71 2.79 -3.01 -8.35
C MET A 71 1.72 -3.81 -7.65
N LYS A 72 2.10 -4.79 -6.82
CA LYS A 72 1.15 -5.59 -6.01
C LYS A 72 0.26 -4.73 -5.13
N ARG A 73 0.83 -3.73 -4.44
CA ARG A 73 0.02 -2.81 -3.62
C ARG A 73 -0.97 -2.01 -4.45
N THR A 74 -0.64 -1.71 -5.71
CA THR A 74 -1.58 -1.04 -6.61
C THR A 74 -2.73 -1.96 -6.97
N GLU A 75 -2.45 -3.24 -7.24
CA GLU A 75 -3.47 -4.27 -7.48
C GLU A 75 -4.38 -4.44 -6.25
N ASP A 76 -3.81 -4.57 -5.04
CA ASP A 76 -4.59 -4.69 -3.80
C ASP A 76 -5.55 -3.51 -3.59
N LEU A 77 -5.05 -2.27 -3.76
CA LEU A 77 -5.86 -1.06 -3.59
C LEU A 77 -6.96 -0.94 -4.65
N THR A 78 -6.66 -1.32 -5.90
CA THR A 78 -7.64 -1.33 -6.99
C THR A 78 -8.70 -2.40 -6.74
N ALA A 79 -8.32 -3.61 -6.31
CA ALA A 79 -9.26 -4.68 -6.01
C ALA A 79 -10.24 -4.28 -4.90
N THR A 80 -9.75 -3.67 -3.81
CA THR A 80 -10.65 -3.15 -2.75
C THR A 80 -11.60 -2.07 -3.28
N LEU A 81 -11.14 -1.23 -4.21
CA LEU A 81 -12.00 -0.21 -4.82
C LEU A 81 -13.08 -0.83 -5.72
N GLU A 82 -12.72 -1.88 -6.47
CA GLU A 82 -13.64 -2.63 -7.32
C GLU A 82 -14.72 -3.34 -6.49
N ASP A 83 -14.36 -3.91 -5.33
CA ASP A 83 -15.32 -4.51 -4.39
C ASP A 83 -16.39 -3.52 -3.87
N TYR A 84 -16.13 -2.21 -3.96
CA TYR A 84 -17.08 -1.15 -3.56
C TYR A 84 -17.86 -0.54 -4.72
N ALA A 85 -17.63 -1.02 -5.95
CA ALA A 85 -18.29 -0.53 -7.16
C ALA A 85 -19.56 -1.30 -7.53
N ASP A 86 -19.81 -2.44 -6.88
CA ASP A 86 -21.04 -3.24 -6.95
C ASP A 86 -22.11 -2.75 -5.96
#